data_AF-A0A1G8ZYF0-F1
#
_entry.id   AF-A0A1G8ZYF0-F1
#
_cell.length_a   1.000
_cell.length_b   1.000
_cell.length_c   1.000
_cell.angle_alpha   90.00
_cell.angle_beta   90.00
_cell.angle_gamma   90.00
#
_symmetry.space_group_name_H-M   'P 1'
#
loop_
_entity.id
_entity.type
_entity.pdbx_description
1 polymer ?
#
loop_
_entity_poly.entity_id
_entity_poly.type
_entity_poly.pdbx_seq_one_letter_code
_entity_poly.pdbx_strand_id
1 'polypeptide(L)'
;MSQPQKYLSTSALAKELKLQAKDLFGTLQEKGFIDRDNDNWVLTDKGKEIGGILKTHPQHGTYIAWEENIKNELTATLEENKLINATALSQHF
;
A
#
# COMPACT_ATOMS: atom_id res chain seq x y z
N MET A 1 14.84 11.96 23.09
CA MET A 1 13.41 11.69 23.34
C MET A 1 12.75 11.36 22.02
N SER A 2 12.04 10.24 22.00
CA SER A 2 11.29 9.55 20.94
C SER A 2 11.21 10.23 19.57
N GLN A 3 11.84 9.62 18.56
CA GLN A 3 11.52 9.93 17.17
C GLN A 3 10.03 9.65 16.94
N PRO A 4 9.26 10.56 16.33
CA PRO A 4 7.87 10.30 16.03
C PRO A 4 7.83 9.10 15.09
N GLN A 5 7.09 8.06 15.47
CA GLN A 5 6.84 6.91 14.62
C GLN A 5 6.20 7.44 13.33
N LYS A 6 6.99 7.56 12.26
CA LYS A 6 6.61 8.21 11.00
C LYS A 6 5.73 7.25 10.22
N TYR A 7 4.44 7.36 10.49
CA TYR A 7 3.43 6.77 9.63
C TYR A 7 3.21 7.69 8.43
N LEU A 8 3.49 7.17 7.24
CA LEU A 8 3.27 7.82 5.97
C LEU A 8 1.93 7.36 5.40
N SER A 9 1.10 8.28 4.97
CA SER A 9 -0.10 7.92 4.19
C SER A 9 0.31 7.22 2.90
N THR A 10 -0.54 6.35 2.36
CA THR A 10 -0.29 5.64 1.08
C THR A 10 0.21 6.58 -0.03
N SER A 11 -0.33 7.80 -0.12
CA SER A 11 0.13 8.81 -1.09
C SER A 11 1.54 9.34 -0.82
N ALA A 12 1.93 9.49 0.44
CA ALA A 12 3.29 9.90 0.83
C ALA A 12 4.28 8.76 0.61
N LEU A 13 3.89 7.53 0.93
CA LEU A 13 4.69 6.33 0.69
C LEU A 13 4.95 6.10 -0.80
N ALA A 14 3.93 6.25 -1.64
CA ALA A 14 4.08 6.18 -3.09
C ALA A 14 5.09 7.23 -3.59
N LYS A 15 5.04 8.45 -3.06
CA LYS A 15 5.98 9.52 -3.41
C LYS A 15 7.43 9.18 -3.04
N GLU A 16 7.65 8.57 -1.87
CA GLU A 16 8.97 8.08 -1.44
C GLU A 16 9.50 6.97 -2.35
N LEU A 17 8.61 6.07 -2.79
CA LEU A 17 8.92 4.98 -3.72
C LEU A 17 8.99 5.45 -5.19
N LYS A 18 8.77 6.75 -5.47
CA LYS A 18 8.65 7.33 -6.82
C LYS A 18 7.56 6.65 -7.68
N LEU A 19 6.51 6.15 -7.02
CA LEU A 19 5.34 5.53 -7.63
C LEU A 19 4.15 6.50 -7.58
N GLN A 20 3.16 6.29 -8.45
CA GLN A 20 1.90 7.02 -8.32
C GLN A 20 1.08 6.42 -7.18
N ALA A 21 0.46 7.29 -6.37
CA ALA A 21 -0.44 6.85 -5.31
C ALA A 21 -1.51 5.90 -5.86
N LYS A 22 -2.09 6.21 -7.01
CA LYS A 22 -3.13 5.40 -7.66
C LYS A 22 -2.65 3.97 -8.01
N ASP A 23 -1.43 3.82 -8.51
CA ASP A 23 -0.84 2.49 -8.79
C ASP A 23 -0.61 1.69 -7.51
N LEU A 24 -0.13 2.35 -6.45
CA LEU A 24 0.07 1.70 -5.15
C LEU A 24 -1.26 1.28 -4.53
N PHE A 25 -2.26 2.18 -4.55
CA PHE A 25 -3.63 1.87 -4.11
C PHE A 25 -4.23 0.71 -4.90
N GLY A 26 -4.09 0.71 -6.23
CA GLY A 26 -4.55 -0.38 -7.10
C GLY A 26 -3.92 -1.71 -6.70
N THR A 27 -2.59 -1.75 -6.56
CA THR A 27 -1.88 -2.98 -6.19
C THR A 27 -2.29 -3.48 -4.81
N LEU A 28 -2.41 -2.57 -3.84
CA LEU A 28 -2.85 -2.89 -2.48
C LEU A 28 -4.28 -3.47 -2.49
N GLN A 29 -5.17 -2.89 -3.31
CA GLN A 29 -6.54 -3.35 -3.44
C GLN A 29 -6.60 -4.73 -4.14
N GLU A 30 -5.83 -4.92 -5.21
CA GLU A 30 -5.77 -6.19 -5.94
C GLU A 30 -5.21 -7.34 -5.09
N LYS A 31 -4.24 -7.06 -4.21
CA LYS A 31 -3.75 -8.03 -3.21
C LYS A 31 -4.74 -8.28 -2.07
N GLY A 32 -5.76 -7.44 -1.95
CA GLY A 32 -6.71 -7.45 -0.84
C GLY A 32 -6.11 -6.99 0.48
N PHE A 33 -5.07 -6.13 0.44
CA PHE A 33 -4.54 -5.44 1.63
C PHE A 33 -5.44 -4.28 2.05
N ILE A 34 -6.09 -3.66 1.07
CA ILE A 34 -7.05 -2.59 1.30
C ILE A 34 -8.31 -2.92 0.52
N ASP A 35 -9.44 -2.39 0.98
CA ASP A 35 -10.72 -2.53 0.31
C ASP A 35 -11.39 -1.16 0.22
N ARG A 36 -12.39 -1.03 -0.65
CA ARG A 36 -13.12 0.22 -0.83
C ARG A 36 -14.54 0.04 -0.33
N ASP A 37 -14.78 0.50 0.90
CA ASP A 37 -16.09 0.46 1.54
C ASP A 37 -16.75 1.84 1.49
N ASN A 38 -17.91 1.93 0.85
CA ASN A 38 -18.76 3.13 0.85
C ASN A 38 -18.01 4.45 0.56
N ASP A 39 -17.11 4.41 -0.42
CA ASP A 39 -16.21 5.51 -0.85
C ASP A 39 -14.96 5.76 0.02
N ASN A 40 -14.79 5.03 1.11
CA ASN A 40 -13.60 5.09 1.97
C ASN A 40 -12.66 3.92 1.71
N TRP A 41 -11.35 4.17 1.83
CA TRP A 41 -10.35 3.11 1.86
C TRP A 41 -10.32 2.49 3.25
N VAL A 42 -10.59 1.18 3.31
CA VAL A 42 -10.50 0.39 4.54
C VAL A 42 -9.32 -0.57 4.45
N LEU A 43 -8.67 -0.79 5.59
CA LEU A 43 -7.56 -1.73 5.69
C LEU A 43 -8.11 -3.09 6.08
N THR A 44 -7.75 -4.13 5.32
CA THR A 44 -8.14 -5.51 5.63
C THR A 44 -7.16 -6.12 6.63
N ASP A 45 -7.45 -7.32 7.12
CA ASP A 45 -6.54 -8.07 7.99
C ASP A 45 -5.16 -8.28 7.36
N LYS A 46 -5.11 -8.61 6.06
CA LYS A 46 -3.83 -8.76 5.34
C LYS A 46 -3.02 -7.46 5.34
N GLY A 47 -3.69 -6.32 5.16
CA GLY A 47 -3.04 -5.02 5.19
C GLY A 47 -2.50 -4.68 6.57
N LYS A 48 -3.17 -5.11 7.64
CA LYS A 48 -2.67 -4.98 9.01
C LYS A 48 -1.46 -5.87 9.28
N GLU A 49 -1.46 -7.09 8.76
CA GLU A 49 -0.34 -8.04 8.95
C GLU A 49 0.98 -7.50 8.41
N ILE A 50 0.96 -6.79 7.28
CA ILE A 50 2.15 -6.20 6.67
C ILE A 50 2.59 -4.88 7.33
N GLY A 51 1.90 -4.40 8.38
CA GLY A 51 2.23 -3.14 9.07
C GLY A 51 1.40 -1.93 8.64
N GLY A 52 0.26 -2.17 8.01
CA GLY A 52 -0.73 -1.14 7.73
C GLY A 52 -1.56 -0.79 8.95
N ILE A 53 -1.94 0.47 9.03
CA ILE A 53 -2.88 0.97 10.02
C ILE A 53 -3.96 1.81 9.35
N LEU A 54 -5.21 1.48 9.66
CA LEU A 54 -6.36 2.30 9.30
C LEU A 54 -6.49 3.44 10.29
N LYS A 55 -6.38 4.68 9.81
CA LYS A 55 -6.63 5.88 10.61
C LYS A 55 -7.89 6.57 10.13
N THR A 56 -8.80 6.79 11.05
CA THR A 56 -10.02 7.55 10.80
C THR A 56 -9.80 8.97 11.26
N HIS A 57 -10.08 9.95 10.40
CA HIS A 57 -10.10 11.35 10.78
C HIS A 57 -11.52 11.90 10.72
N PRO A 58 -12.04 12.53 11.80
CA PRO A 58 -13.39 13.12 11.79
C PRO A 58 -13.65 14.14 10.67
N GLN A 59 -12.61 14.74 10.09
CA GLN A 59 -12.75 15.80 9.07
C GLN A 59 -12.41 15.34 7.65
N HIS A 60 -11.57 14.31 7.50
CA HIS A 60 -11.05 13.84 6.19
C HIS A 60 -11.46 12.41 5.83
N GLY A 61 -12.21 11.73 6.71
CA GLY A 61 -12.60 10.34 6.51
C GLY A 61 -11.48 9.36 6.87
N THR A 62 -11.58 8.16 6.32
CA THR A 62 -10.67 7.06 6.65
C THR A 62 -9.50 7.01 5.66
N TYR A 63 -8.28 7.00 6.18
CA TYR A 63 -7.06 6.91 5.38
C TYR A 63 -6.13 5.81 5.92
N ILE A 64 -5.33 5.28 5.01
CA ILE A 64 -4.41 4.19 5.30
C ILE A 64 -3.02 4.77 5.48
N ALA A 65 -2.46 4.46 6.63
CA ALA A 65 -1.15 4.89 7.09
C ALA A 65 -0.24 3.66 7.20
N TRP A 66 1.00 3.86 6.80
CA TRP A 66 1.99 2.82 6.63
C TRP A 66 3.28 3.28 7.33
N GLU A 67 3.91 2.40 8.08
CA GLU A 67 5.21 2.70 8.67
C GLU A 67 6.32 2.66 7.62
N GLU A 68 7.47 3.28 7.90
CA GLU A 68 8.59 3.27 6.96
C GLU A 68 9.16 1.87 6.70
N ASN A 69 8.99 0.94 7.64
CA ASN A 69 9.45 -0.44 7.51
C ASN A 69 8.76 -1.17 6.35
N ILE A 70 7.49 -0.84 6.08
CA ILE A 70 6.74 -1.50 5.03
C ILE A 70 7.26 -1.21 3.63
N LYS A 71 8.11 -0.19 3.45
CA LYS A 71 8.76 0.06 2.15
C LYS A 71 9.42 -1.20 1.61
N ASN A 72 10.05 -1.99 2.48
CA ASN A 72 10.72 -3.24 2.10
C ASN A 72 9.71 -4.32 1.68
N GLU A 73 8.67 -4.54 2.50
CA GLU A 73 7.61 -5.52 2.24
C GLU A 73 6.79 -5.19 0.98
N LEU A 74 6.46 -3.91 0.77
CA LEU A 74 5.79 -3.46 -0.44
C LEU A 74 6.67 -3.66 -1.66
N THR A 75 7.95 -3.35 -1.57
CA THR A 75 8.88 -3.57 -2.70
C THR A 75 8.91 -5.05 -3.08
N ALA A 76 9.07 -5.95 -2.10
CA ALA A 76 9.02 -7.40 -2.32
C ALA A 76 7.68 -7.86 -2.91
N THR A 77 6.56 -7.32 -2.41
CA THR A 77 5.22 -7.69 -2.89
C THR A 77 4.91 -7.15 -4.30
N LEU A 78 5.42 -5.95 -4.62
CA LEU A 78 5.33 -5.34 -5.95
C LEU A 78 6.18 -6.11 -6.96
N GLU A 79 7.37 -6.56 -6.56
CA GLU A 79 8.22 -7.44 -7.36
C GLU A 79 7.54 -8.79 -7.62
N GLU A 80 6.95 -9.41 -6.60
CA GLU A 80 6.14 -10.62 -6.74
C GLU A 80 4.99 -10.43 -7.74
N ASN A 81 4.19 -9.36 -7.64
CA ASN A 81 3.14 -9.06 -8.63
C ASN A 81 3.70 -8.94 -10.04
N LYS A 82 4.86 -8.30 -10.20
CA LYS A 82 5.52 -8.17 -11.49
C LYS A 82 6.00 -9.52 -12.01
N LEU A 83 6.39 -10.45 -11.13
CA LEU A 83 6.82 -11.80 -11.46
C LEU A 83 5.63 -12.72 -11.80
N ILE A 84 4.47 -12.60 -11.15
CA ILE A 84 3.27 -13.35 -11.58
C ILE A 84 2.81 -12.88 -12.96
N ASN A 85 2.96 -11.58 -13.25
CA ASN A 85 2.74 -11.01 -14.58
C ASN A 85 3.90 -11.30 -15.57
N ALA A 86 5.05 -11.83 -15.12
CA ALA A 86 6.15 -12.20 -16.00
C ALA A 86 5.87 -13.48 -16.81
N THR A 87 4.79 -14.23 -16.52
CA THR A 87 4.26 -15.22 -17.47
C THR A 87 3.68 -14.54 -18.73
N ALA A 88 3.18 -13.30 -18.63
CA ALA A 88 2.76 -12.51 -19.78
C ALA A 88 3.92 -11.93 -20.60
N LEU A 89 5.17 -12.06 -20.13
CA LEU A 89 6.38 -11.69 -20.88
C LEU A 89 7.00 -12.89 -21.63
N SER A 90 6.22 -13.94 -21.90
CA SER A 90 6.58 -15.00 -22.85
C SER A 90 6.30 -14.58 -24.30
N GLN A 91 6.48 -13.30 -24.64
CA GLN A 91 6.26 -12.79 -26.00
C GLN A 91 7.15 -11.58 -26.32
N HIS A 92 8.43 -11.68 -25.94
CA HIS A 92 9.47 -10.91 -26.61
C HIS A 92 10.70 -11.81 -26.75
N PHE A 93 10.54 -12.81 -27.62
CA PHE A 93 11.66 -13.36 -28.37
C PHE A 93 12.03 -12.37 -29.47
#